data_AF-A0A0Q7UFR8-F1
#
_entry.id   AF-A0A0Q7UFR8-F1
#
_cell.length_a   1.000
_cell.length_b   1.000
_cell.length_c   1.000
_cell.angle_alpha   90.00
_cell.angle_beta   90.00
_cell.angle_gamma   90.00
#
_symmetry.space_group_name_H-M   'P 1'
#
loop_
_entity.id
_entity.type
_entity.pdbx_description
1 polymer ?
#
loop_
_entity_poly.entity_id
_entity_poly.type
_entity_poly.pdbx_seq_one_letter_code
_entity_poly.pdbx_strand_id
1 'polypeptide(L)'
;MLATGDGWRLSAAEMAEDAPFSAFPGVDRILAVTGDRPLRLSIGGAPWAVGPGEHVRFPGEAAVRAVGVIRPVTVLNLMLDRDRARCGFDLPAAAMTTAPDGLWLLLVLSCTARLGRTPLPPGSAVIGRDHCARVEPGGARVAFARISST
;
A
#
# COMPACT_ATOMS: atom_id res chain seq x y z
N MET A 1 -9.18 -8.64 5.08
CA MET A 1 -7.82 -8.48 5.66
C MET A 1 -6.88 -9.39 4.88
N LEU A 2 -5.67 -8.93 4.51
CA LEU A 2 -4.70 -9.72 3.73
C LEU A 2 -3.63 -10.36 4.62
N ALA A 3 -3.06 -9.57 5.53
CA ALA A 3 -2.06 -10.05 6.48
C ALA A 3 -1.89 -9.09 7.65
N THR A 4 -1.24 -9.57 8.71
CA THR A 4 -0.91 -8.77 9.89
C THR A 4 0.36 -9.33 10.54
N GLY A 5 1.06 -8.50 11.30
CA GLY A 5 2.15 -8.92 12.16
C GLY A 5 2.30 -7.95 13.33
N ASP A 6 3.44 -8.03 14.00
CA ASP A 6 3.67 -7.19 15.18
C ASP A 6 3.77 -5.71 14.79
N GLY A 7 2.80 -4.91 15.21
CA GLY A 7 2.73 -3.48 14.91
C GLY A 7 2.33 -3.12 13.48
N TRP A 8 1.89 -4.07 12.64
CA TRP A 8 1.43 -3.73 11.27
C TRP A 8 0.30 -4.60 10.76
N ARG A 9 -0.50 -4.04 9.84
CA ARG A 9 -1.62 -4.71 9.18
C ARG A 9 -1.72 -4.31 7.72
N LEU A 10 -1.90 -5.27 6.84
CA LEU A 10 -2.23 -5.06 5.42
C LEU A 10 -3.65 -5.55 5.11
N SER A 11 -4.42 -4.71 4.44
CA SER A 11 -5.78 -5.03 4.00
C SER A 11 -6.04 -4.49 2.60
N ALA A 12 -6.83 -5.22 1.82
CA ALA A 12 -7.53 -4.68 0.67
C ALA A 12 -8.94 -4.25 1.10
N ALA A 13 -9.45 -3.18 0.51
CA ALA A 13 -10.83 -2.73 0.66
C ALA A 13 -11.35 -2.22 -0.69
N GLU A 14 -12.63 -2.45 -0.96
CA GLU A 14 -13.31 -1.85 -2.11
C GLU A 14 -14.16 -0.69 -1.62
N MET A 15 -13.96 0.49 -2.23
CA MET A 15 -14.74 1.68 -1.98
C MET A 15 -15.81 1.77 -3.06
N ALA A 16 -17.07 1.49 -2.73
CA ALA A 16 -18.18 1.51 -3.68
C ALA A 16 -18.98 2.82 -3.66
N GLU A 17 -18.83 3.62 -2.61
CA GLU A 17 -19.56 4.87 -2.39
C GLU A 17 -18.76 5.85 -1.51
N ASP A 18 -19.29 7.07 -1.36
CA ASP A 18 -18.72 8.10 -0.51
C ASP A 18 -18.89 7.74 0.97
N ALA A 19 -17.78 7.39 1.62
CA ALA A 19 -17.79 6.97 3.02
C ALA A 19 -16.66 7.62 3.83
N PRO A 20 -16.89 7.95 5.11
CA PRO A 20 -15.82 8.30 6.02
C PRO A 20 -14.98 7.06 6.30
N PHE A 21 -13.69 7.27 6.51
CA PHE A 21 -12.77 6.24 6.97
C PHE A 21 -12.81 6.16 8.49
N SER A 22 -12.67 4.96 9.04
CA SER A 22 -12.51 4.79 10.47
C SER A 22 -11.20 5.42 10.96
N ALA A 23 -11.27 6.09 12.11
CA ALA A 23 -10.12 6.65 12.80
C ALA A 23 -9.35 5.56 13.56
N PHE A 24 -8.02 5.62 13.49
CA PHE A 24 -7.09 4.74 14.18
C PHE A 24 -5.98 5.58 14.84
N PRO A 25 -6.22 6.16 16.03
CA PRO A 25 -5.20 6.91 16.76
C PRO A 25 -3.94 6.06 17.00
N GLY A 26 -2.77 6.69 16.94
CA GLY A 26 -1.49 5.99 17.11
C GLY A 26 -1.02 5.21 15.88
N VAL A 27 -1.80 5.17 14.79
CA VAL A 27 -1.45 4.42 13.58
C VAL A 27 -1.03 5.37 12.45
N ASP A 28 -0.05 4.99 11.66
CA ASP A 28 0.22 5.57 10.35
C ASP A 28 -0.40 4.71 9.25
N ARG A 29 -1.05 5.35 8.27
CA ARG A 29 -1.71 4.66 7.17
C ARG A 29 -1.07 5.03 5.84
N ILE A 30 -0.80 4.03 5.01
CA ILE A 30 -0.48 4.19 3.60
C ILE A 30 -1.61 3.53 2.81
N LEU A 31 -2.29 4.33 1.99
CA LEU A 31 -3.33 3.86 1.08
C LEU A 31 -2.78 3.91 -0.35
N ALA A 32 -2.87 2.80 -1.07
CA ALA A 32 -2.49 2.71 -2.48
C ALA A 32 -3.70 2.25 -3.31
N VAL A 33 -3.92 2.88 -4.46
CA VAL A 33 -5.02 2.51 -5.35
C VAL A 33 -4.56 1.40 -6.29
N THR A 34 -5.26 0.26 -6.20
CA THR A 34 -5.04 -0.90 -7.06
C THR A 34 -6.24 -1.03 -7.99
N GLY A 35 -6.07 -0.67 -9.25
CA GLY A 35 -7.16 -0.63 -10.22
C GLY A 35 -6.83 0.30 -11.37
N ASP A 36 -7.86 0.69 -12.13
CA ASP A 36 -7.75 1.53 -13.32
C ASP A 36 -8.29 2.96 -13.12
N ARG A 37 -8.91 3.24 -11.96
CA ARG A 37 -9.54 4.53 -11.66
C ARG A 37 -8.93 5.21 -10.45
N PRO A 38 -8.86 6.56 -10.45
CA PRO A 38 -8.40 7.31 -9.28
C PRO A 38 -9.43 7.25 -8.15
N LEU A 39 -8.96 7.32 -6.91
CA LEU A 39 -9.77 7.58 -5.74
C LEU A 39 -9.60 9.05 -5.32
N ARG A 40 -10.71 9.76 -5.12
CA ARG A 40 -10.68 11.09 -4.51
C ARG A 40 -10.95 10.97 -3.02
N LEU A 41 -10.14 11.67 -2.23
CA LEU A 41 -10.22 11.71 -0.78
C LEU A 41 -10.33 13.17 -0.32
N SER A 42 -11.04 13.39 0.78
CA SER A 42 -10.82 14.55 1.63
C SER A 42 -10.02 14.09 2.84
N ILE A 43 -8.86 14.70 3.09
CA ILE A 43 -7.98 14.38 4.23
C ILE A 43 -7.79 15.67 5.02
N GLY A 44 -8.33 15.72 6.24
CA GLY A 44 -8.31 16.94 7.07
C GLY A 44 -8.99 18.14 6.38
N GLY A 45 -9.97 17.88 5.50
CA GLY A 45 -10.66 18.90 4.71
C GLY A 45 -9.97 19.27 3.38
N ALA A 46 -8.73 18.86 3.15
CA ALA A 46 -8.02 19.10 1.90
C ALA A 46 -8.39 18.03 0.84
N PRO A 47 -8.63 18.41 -0.43
CA PRO A 47 -8.90 17.45 -1.49
C PRO A 47 -7.61 16.77 -1.98
N TRP A 48 -7.68 15.45 -2.17
CA TRP A 48 -6.62 14.62 -2.73
C TRP A 48 -7.19 13.75 -3.85
N ALA A 49 -6.41 13.55 -4.91
CA ALA A 49 -6.69 12.55 -5.93
C ALA A 49 -5.52 11.56 -5.97
N VAL A 50 -5.81 10.29 -5.73
CA VAL A 50 -4.83 9.20 -5.74
C VAL A 50 -5.11 8.35 -6.96
N GLY A 51 -4.23 8.43 -7.96
CA GLY A 51 -4.37 7.69 -9.21
C GLY A 51 -4.07 6.20 -9.08
N PRO A 52 -4.43 5.40 -10.09
CA PRO A 52 -3.89 4.06 -10.28
C PRO A 52 -2.38 4.02 -10.15
N GLY A 53 -1.84 3.12 -9.32
CA GLY A 53 -0.39 3.07 -9.15
C GLY A 53 0.16 4.07 -8.12
N GLU A 54 -0.67 4.94 -7.57
CA GLU A 54 -0.29 5.98 -6.62
C GLU A 54 -0.71 5.61 -5.20
N HIS A 55 -0.12 6.33 -4.25
CA HIS A 55 -0.40 6.15 -2.83
C HIS A 55 -0.40 7.49 -2.11
N VAL A 56 -1.00 7.50 -0.93
CA VAL A 56 -0.99 8.62 0.01
C VAL A 56 -0.73 8.10 1.42
N ARG A 57 0.04 8.85 2.20
CA ARG A 57 0.27 8.59 3.63
C ARG A 57 -0.49 9.61 4.47
N PHE A 58 -1.15 9.14 5.52
CA PHE A 58 -1.85 10.01 6.47
C PHE A 58 -1.88 9.39 7.88
N PRO A 59 -1.99 10.22 8.94
CA PRO A 59 -2.21 9.73 10.31
C PRO A 59 -3.56 9.04 10.41
N GLY A 60 -3.64 7.93 11.14
CA GLY A 60 -4.87 7.15 11.29
C GLY A 60 -5.99 7.90 11.99
N GLU A 61 -5.69 8.89 12.83
CA GLU A 61 -6.63 9.79 13.49
C GLU A 61 -7.14 10.93 12.58
N ALA A 62 -6.56 11.13 11.40
CA ALA A 62 -7.00 12.17 10.49
C ALA A 62 -8.44 11.92 10.02
N ALA A 63 -9.23 12.99 9.91
CA ALA A 63 -10.55 12.94 9.31
C ALA A 63 -10.41 12.69 7.80
N VAL A 64 -10.69 11.46 7.37
CA VAL A 64 -10.59 11.04 5.97
C VAL A 64 -11.93 10.57 5.44
N ARG A 65 -12.27 10.96 4.21
CA ARG A 65 -13.51 10.55 3.53
C ARG A 65 -13.25 10.30 2.05
N ALA A 66 -13.77 9.20 1.51
CA ALA A 66 -13.89 9.01 0.06
C ALA A 66 -15.00 9.89 -0.50
N VAL A 67 -14.72 10.58 -1.61
CA VAL A 67 -15.62 11.58 -2.20
C VAL A 67 -15.78 11.37 -3.70
N GLY A 68 -16.99 11.53 -4.23
CA GLY A 68 -17.28 11.35 -5.65
C GLY A 68 -17.04 9.92 -6.18
N VAL A 69 -17.21 8.90 -5.35
CA VAL A 69 -17.12 7.49 -5.74
C VAL A 69 -18.40 7.08 -6.46
N ILE A 70 -18.33 7.06 -7.79
CA ILE A 70 -19.44 6.64 -8.66
C ILE A 70 -19.33 5.18 -9.11
N ARG A 71 -18.15 4.59 -8.96
CA ARG A 71 -17.84 3.21 -9.33
C ARG A 71 -16.83 2.63 -8.34
N PRO A 72 -16.87 1.32 -8.08
CA PRO A 72 -15.96 0.70 -7.13
C PRO A 72 -14.48 0.96 -7.45
N VAL A 73 -13.70 1.26 -6.41
CA VAL A 73 -12.24 1.39 -6.47
C VAL A 73 -11.63 0.53 -5.38
N THR A 74 -10.75 -0.39 -5.76
CA THR A 74 -10.02 -1.22 -4.81
C THR A 74 -8.76 -0.51 -4.35
N VAL A 75 -8.53 -0.55 -3.04
CA VAL A 75 -7.35 0.03 -2.41
C VAL A 75 -6.66 -0.99 -1.52
N LEU A 76 -5.34 -0.91 -1.48
CA LEU A 76 -4.53 -1.52 -0.45
C LEU A 76 -4.27 -0.50 0.65
N ASN A 77 -4.36 -0.94 1.89
CA ASN A 77 -4.16 -0.11 3.07
C ASN A 77 -3.20 -0.83 4.01
N LEU A 78 -1.99 -0.28 4.12
CA LEU A 78 -0.98 -0.67 5.09
C LEU A 78 -1.11 0.24 6.31
N MET A 79 -1.18 -0.37 7.48
CA MET A 79 -1.33 0.30 8.77
C MET A 79 -0.17 -0.09 9.65
N LEU A 80 0.45 0.90 10.30
CA LEU A 80 1.62 0.75 11.14
C LEU A 80 1.32 1.39 12.49
N ASP A 81 1.41 0.61 13.57
CA ASP A 81 1.40 1.15 14.93
C ASP A 81 2.69 1.94 15.15
N ARG A 82 2.55 3.24 15.43
CA ARG A 82 3.68 4.17 15.57
C ARG A 82 4.55 3.91 16.79
N ASP A 83 4.16 3.05 17.72
CA ASP A 83 5.04 2.69 18.83
C ASP A 83 5.74 1.36 18.61
N ARG A 84 5.35 0.61 17.57
CA ARG A 84 5.77 -0.79 17.40
C ARG A 84 6.42 -1.08 16.05
N ALA A 85 6.08 -0.34 15.01
CA ALA A 85 6.63 -0.56 13.67
C ALA A 85 6.93 0.75 12.93
N ARG A 86 7.93 0.68 12.03
CA ARG A 86 8.22 1.70 11.03
C ARG A 86 8.28 1.05 9.67
N CYS A 87 8.04 1.87 8.64
CA CYS A 87 8.20 1.41 7.28
C CYS A 87 8.81 2.49 6.38
N GLY A 88 9.88 2.12 5.68
CA GLY A 88 10.36 2.85 4.50
C GLY A 88 9.59 2.36 3.28
N PHE A 89 8.99 3.28 2.53
CA PHE A 89 8.14 2.98 1.38
C PHE A 89 8.79 3.54 0.11
N ASP A 90 9.28 2.65 -0.75
CA ASP A 90 9.99 2.97 -1.98
C ASP A 90 9.14 2.62 -3.20
N LEU A 91 9.24 3.43 -4.26
CA LEU A 91 8.64 3.18 -5.57
C LEU A 91 9.74 2.92 -6.60
N PRO A 92 10.35 1.74 -6.62
CA PRO A 92 11.49 1.50 -7.49
C PRO A 92 11.08 1.44 -8.96
N ALA A 93 11.76 2.24 -9.77
CA ALA A 93 11.63 2.20 -11.23
C ALA A 93 12.56 1.15 -11.87
N ALA A 94 13.68 0.83 -11.22
CA ALA A 94 14.65 -0.17 -11.67
C ALA A 94 14.50 -1.48 -10.91
N ALA A 95 15.07 -2.55 -11.45
CA ALA A 95 15.14 -3.83 -10.76
C ALA A 95 15.90 -3.68 -9.43
N MET A 96 15.43 -4.37 -8.40
CA MET A 96 16.05 -4.38 -7.08
C MET A 96 16.11 -5.80 -6.53
N THR A 97 16.88 -5.99 -5.47
CA THR A 97 16.87 -7.21 -4.66
C THR A 97 16.28 -6.84 -3.30
N THR A 98 15.33 -7.66 -2.82
CA THR A 98 14.81 -7.49 -1.47
C THR A 98 15.93 -7.70 -0.44
N ALA A 99 15.78 -7.12 0.75
CA ALA A 99 16.79 -7.28 1.79
C ALA A 99 16.84 -8.75 2.26
N PRO A 100 18.05 -9.27 2.59
CA PRO A 100 18.21 -10.63 3.11
C PRO A 100 17.57 -10.81 4.48
N ASP A 101 17.47 -9.72 5.26
CA ASP A 101 17.02 -9.76 6.65
C ASP A 101 15.79 -8.86 6.84
N GLY A 102 14.90 -9.26 7.74
CA GLY A 102 13.75 -8.49 8.15
C GLY A 102 12.51 -8.73 7.28
N LEU A 103 11.44 -8.02 7.63
CA LEU A 103 10.15 -8.14 6.97
C LEU A 103 10.02 -7.12 5.84
N TRP A 104 9.56 -7.56 4.68
CA TRP A 104 9.26 -6.67 3.57
C TRP A 104 7.93 -7.01 2.90
N LEU A 105 7.37 -6.00 2.25
CA LEU A 105 6.13 -6.04 1.50
C LEU A 105 6.39 -5.55 0.07
N LEU A 106 5.86 -6.26 -0.91
CA LEU A 106 5.81 -5.82 -2.30
C LEU A 106 4.36 -5.76 -2.74
N LEU A 107 3.93 -4.59 -3.23
CA LEU A 107 2.62 -4.37 -3.81
C LEU A 107 2.78 -4.04 -5.30
N VAL A 108 2.10 -4.78 -6.17
CA VAL A 108 2.07 -4.46 -7.60
C VAL A 108 0.87 -3.58 -7.88
N LEU A 109 1.12 -2.32 -8.23
CA LEU A 109 0.08 -1.31 -8.32
C LEU A 109 -0.44 -1.13 -9.75
N SER A 110 0.41 -1.33 -10.77
CA SER A 110 0.03 -1.31 -12.19
C SER A 110 0.96 -2.18 -13.03
N CYS A 111 0.46 -2.70 -14.16
CA CYS A 111 1.12 -3.70 -15.01
C CYS A 111 1.63 -4.94 -14.25
N THR A 112 2.17 -5.92 -14.97
CA THR A 112 2.73 -7.13 -14.36
C THR A 112 4.19 -6.91 -13.99
N ALA A 113 4.52 -7.04 -12.71
CA ALA A 113 5.91 -7.10 -12.24
C ALA A 113 6.41 -8.54 -12.20
N ARG A 114 7.70 -8.77 -11.92
CA ARG A 114 8.25 -10.10 -11.64
C ARG A 114 8.96 -10.15 -10.31
N LEU A 115 8.76 -11.26 -9.58
CA LEU A 115 9.54 -11.63 -8.41
C LEU A 115 10.28 -12.94 -8.73
N GLY A 116 11.59 -12.83 -8.98
CA GLY A 116 12.38 -13.91 -9.55
C GLY A 116 11.80 -14.39 -10.88
N ARG A 117 11.29 -15.63 -10.90
CA ARG A 117 10.64 -16.20 -12.10
C ARG A 117 9.12 -15.98 -12.15
N THR A 118 8.53 -15.51 -11.07
CA THR A 118 7.08 -15.45 -10.88
C THR A 118 6.51 -14.13 -11.39
N PRO A 119 5.58 -14.14 -12.37
CA PRO A 119 4.85 -12.93 -12.75
C PRO A 119 3.84 -12.55 -11.66
N LEU A 120 3.76 -11.27 -11.34
CA LEU A 120 2.85 -10.70 -10.35
C LEU A 120 1.96 -9.66 -11.05
N PRO A 121 0.67 -9.96 -11.34
CA PRO A 121 -0.25 -8.99 -11.95
C PRO A 121 -0.59 -7.84 -10.98
N PRO A 122 -1.19 -6.74 -11.48
CA PRO A 122 -1.71 -5.66 -10.63
C PRO A 122 -2.62 -6.19 -9.52
N GLY A 123 -2.50 -5.61 -8.33
CA GLY A 123 -3.21 -6.04 -7.12
C GLY A 123 -2.52 -7.17 -6.34
N SER A 124 -1.43 -7.75 -6.87
CA SER A 124 -0.63 -8.71 -6.11
C SER A 124 0.01 -8.04 -4.90
N ALA A 125 -0.05 -8.72 -3.75
CA ALA A 125 0.68 -8.38 -2.54
C ALA A 125 1.53 -9.57 -2.11
N VAL A 126 2.83 -9.36 -1.96
CA VAL A 126 3.78 -10.39 -1.49
C VAL A 126 4.40 -9.91 -0.19
N ILE A 127 4.47 -10.81 0.78
CA ILE A 127 5.16 -10.61 2.04
C ILE A 127 6.34 -11.56 2.04
N GLY A 128 7.52 -11.03 2.26
CA GLY A 128 8.71 -11.84 2.45
C GLY A 128 9.39 -11.50 3.76
N ARG A 129 10.04 -12.50 4.33
CA ARG A 129 10.81 -12.39 5.56
C ARG A 129 12.10 -13.17 5.37
N ASP A 130 13.21 -12.57 5.78
CA ASP A 130 14.53 -13.20 5.86
C ASP A 130 14.91 -13.93 4.54
N HIS A 131 14.58 -13.29 3.41
CA HIS A 131 14.75 -13.86 2.08
C HIS A 131 14.99 -12.77 1.02
N CYS A 132 16.03 -13.00 0.20
CA CYS A 132 16.35 -12.22 -0.99
C CYS A 132 15.62 -12.75 -2.21
N ALA A 133 14.84 -11.89 -2.85
CA ALA A 133 14.25 -12.12 -4.15
C ALA A 133 14.51 -10.92 -5.06
N ARG A 134 14.73 -11.18 -6.35
CA ARG A 134 14.88 -10.12 -7.35
C ARG A 134 13.50 -9.62 -7.74
N VAL A 135 13.25 -8.32 -7.55
CA VAL A 135 12.05 -7.63 -8.04
C VAL A 135 12.41 -6.93 -9.34
N GLU A 136 11.67 -7.22 -10.39
CA GLU A 136 11.78 -6.53 -11.68
C GLU A 136 10.44 -5.85 -11.98
N PRO A 137 10.36 -4.52 -11.84
CA PRO A 137 9.14 -3.79 -12.17
C PRO A 137 8.77 -3.98 -13.64
N GLY A 138 9.72 -3.93 -14.58
CA GLY A 138 9.44 -4.18 -16.00
C GLY A 138 8.40 -3.24 -16.61
N GLY A 139 8.36 -1.98 -16.16
CA GLY A 139 7.33 -1.00 -16.52
C GLY A 139 6.10 -1.00 -15.60
N ALA A 140 6.01 -1.95 -14.66
CA ALA A 140 5.06 -1.91 -13.56
C ALA A 140 5.39 -0.81 -12.56
N ARG A 141 4.33 -0.25 -11.94
CA ARG A 141 4.49 0.52 -10.71
C ARG A 141 4.39 -0.47 -9.56
N VAL A 142 5.46 -0.57 -8.79
CA VAL A 142 5.50 -1.39 -7.58
C VAL A 142 5.77 -0.50 -6.38
N ALA A 143 5.17 -0.86 -5.25
CA ALA A 143 5.48 -0.31 -3.95
C ALA A 143 6.23 -1.36 -3.14
N PHE A 144 7.43 -1.01 -2.70
CA PHE A 144 8.23 -1.85 -1.84
C PHE A 144 8.31 -1.21 -0.46
N ALA A 145 8.02 -1.99 0.57
CA ALA A 145 7.96 -1.54 1.94
C ALA A 145 8.84 -2.42 2.82
N ARG A 146 9.88 -1.86 3.45
CA ARG A 146 10.58 -2.57 4.53
C ARG A 146 9.88 -2.24 5.84
N ILE A 147 9.54 -3.25 6.62
CA ILE A 147 8.90 -3.08 7.92
C ILE A 147 9.89 -3.49 9.00
N SER A 148 10.23 -2.55 9.87
CA SER A 148 11.08 -2.79 11.03
C SER A 148 10.27 -2.61 12.30
N SER A 149 10.49 -3.47 13.29
CA SER A 149 10.04 -3.19 14.66
C SER A 149 10.79 -1.97 15.20
N THR A 150 10.14 -1.24 16.10
CA THR A 150 10.75 -0.09 16.81
C THR A 150 11.46 -0.56 18.06
#